data_AF-A0A4Y2LV65-F1
#
_entry.id   AF-A0A4Y2LV65-F1
#
_cell.length_a   1.000
_cell.length_b   1.000
_cell.length_c   1.000
_cell.angle_alpha   90.00
_cell.angle_beta   90.00
_cell.angle_gamma   90.00
#
_symmetry.space_group_name_H-M   'P 1'
#
loop_
_entity.id
_entity.type
_entity.pdbx_description
1 polymer ?
#
loop_
_entity_poly.entity_id
_entity_poly.type
_entity_poly.pdbx_seq_one_letter_code
_entity_poly.pdbx_strand_id
1 'polypeptide(L)'
;MGERKIIRHAKNDDHDRVMIEWVRHGRSEGVPLSGPLLMEQAKIFHRSMNLTADYSYTTGWLTKFKKRHGIRQLKICGDKASANAEAAEDFVNEFVSLVETEKLSPEQIYNDDETGLFWRYVPCSTLATADEKDATGVKGF
;
A
#
# COMPACT_ATOMS: atom_id res chain seq x y z
N MET A 1 -24.05 -3.99 37.28
CA MET A 1 -22.59 -4.18 37.49
C MET A 1 -21.87 -3.41 36.41
N GLY A 2 -21.31 -2.23 36.72
CA GLY A 2 -20.63 -1.40 35.74
C GLY A 2 -19.25 -1.97 35.41
N GLU A 3 -18.96 -2.18 34.13
CA GLU A 3 -17.63 -2.57 33.66
C GLU A 3 -16.63 -1.47 34.03
N ARG A 4 -15.69 -1.79 34.92
CA ARG A 4 -14.54 -0.94 35.19
C ARG A 4 -13.68 -0.87 33.92
N LYS A 5 -13.77 0.26 33.20
CA LYS A 5 -12.80 0.62 32.15
C LYS A 5 -11.48 0.99 32.84
N ILE A 6 -10.54 0.04 32.84
CA ILE A 6 -9.17 0.30 33.27
C ILE A 6 -8.51 1.15 32.17
N ILE A 7 -8.44 2.47 32.38
CA ILE A 7 -7.63 3.35 31.56
C ILE A 7 -6.18 3.11 31.97
N ARG A 8 -5.51 2.22 31.22
CA ARG A 8 -4.06 2.05 31.34
C ARG A 8 -3.42 3.25 30.65
N HIS A 9 -2.97 4.24 31.41
CA HIS A 9 -2.02 5.22 30.87
C HIS A 9 -0.80 4.43 30.38
N ALA A 10 -0.55 4.46 29.08
CA ALA A 10 0.60 3.76 28.52
C ALA A 10 1.84 4.58 28.90
N LYS A 11 2.88 3.91 29.39
CA LYS A 11 4.18 4.52 29.75
C LYS A 11 4.89 5.26 28.60
N ASN A 12 4.27 5.37 27.42
CA ASN A 12 4.81 5.93 26.17
C ASN A 12 3.79 6.81 25.42
N ASP A 13 2.84 7.47 26.12
CA ASP A 13 1.82 8.31 25.46
C ASP A 13 2.43 9.41 24.55
N ASP A 14 3.59 9.98 24.93
CA ASP A 14 4.28 10.96 24.09
C ASP A 14 4.87 10.35 22.80
N HIS A 15 5.41 9.13 22.88
CA HIS A 15 5.92 8.41 21.68
C HIS A 15 4.78 8.06 20.72
N ASP A 16 3.65 7.58 21.26
CA ASP A 16 2.46 7.26 20.47
C ASP A 16 1.89 8.52 19.79
N ARG A 17 1.91 9.67 20.50
CA ARG A 17 1.50 10.98 19.97
C ARG A 17 2.39 11.45 18.81
N VAL A 18 3.70 11.43 18.99
CA VAL A 18 4.63 11.87 17.93
C VAL A 18 4.58 10.93 16.73
N MET A 19 4.42 9.62 16.94
CA MET A 19 4.23 8.67 15.84
C MET A 19 2.98 8.99 15.02
N ILE A 20 1.84 9.31 15.65
CA ILE A 20 0.62 9.61 14.88
C ILE A 20 0.71 10.97 14.18
N GLU A 21 1.35 11.97 14.78
CA GLU A 21 1.60 13.26 14.13
C GLU A 21 2.48 13.11 12.90
N TRP A 22 3.56 12.33 13.00
CA TRP A 22 4.43 12.02 11.87
C TRP A 22 3.69 11.30 10.74
N VAL A 23 2.84 10.32 11.07
CA VAL A 23 1.99 9.62 10.08
C VAL A 23 1.04 10.61 9.38
N ARG A 24 0.42 11.53 10.12
CA ARG A 24 -0.48 12.54 9.54
C ARG A 24 0.26 13.49 8.59
N HIS A 25 1.44 13.95 8.99
CA HIS A 25 2.27 14.82 8.17
C HIS A 25 2.73 14.13 6.88
N GLY A 26 3.27 12.91 6.95
CA GLY A 26 3.66 12.17 5.75
C GLY A 26 2.48 11.91 4.80
N ARG A 27 1.27 11.72 5.34
CA ARG A 27 0.05 11.62 4.52
C ARG A 27 -0.33 12.94 3.83
N SER A 28 -0.18 14.08 4.50
CA SER A 28 -0.46 15.39 3.89
C SER A 28 0.49 15.72 2.74
N GLU A 29 1.69 15.15 2.75
CA GLU A 29 2.68 15.30 1.67
C GLU A 29 2.54 14.22 0.58
N GLY A 30 1.52 13.34 0.67
CA GLY A 30 1.30 12.28 -0.30
C GLY A 30 2.30 11.12 -0.21
N VAL A 31 3.12 11.04 0.84
CA VAL A 31 4.13 9.99 1.00
C VAL A 31 3.47 8.63 1.29
N PRO A 32 3.76 7.58 0.51
CA PRO A 32 3.30 6.23 0.81
C PRO A 32 3.96 5.69 2.08
N LEU A 33 3.18 5.50 3.16
CA LEU A 33 3.68 4.98 4.42
C LEU A 33 3.43 3.48 4.56
N SER A 34 4.51 2.69 4.53
CA SER A 34 4.46 1.22 4.66
C SER A 34 4.56 0.75 6.11
N GLY A 35 4.11 -0.47 6.39
CA GLY A 35 4.22 -1.07 7.73
C GLY A 35 5.65 -1.13 8.29
N PRO A 36 6.63 -1.64 7.52
CA PRO A 36 8.03 -1.64 7.93
C PRO A 36 8.57 -0.23 8.20
N LEU A 37 8.20 0.76 7.37
CA LEU A 37 8.61 2.15 7.58
C LEU A 37 8.11 2.70 8.93
N LEU A 38 6.84 2.44 9.26
CA LEU A 38 6.28 2.83 10.56
C LEU A 38 7.03 2.20 11.74
N MET A 39 7.43 0.93 11.62
CA MET A 39 8.17 0.22 12.66
C MET A 39 9.60 0.76 12.83
N GLU A 40 10.30 1.07 11.74
CA GLU A 40 11.63 1.68 11.80
C GLU A 40 11.59 3.10 12.36
N GLN A 41 10.63 3.91 11.91
CA GLN A 41 10.46 5.27 12.44
C GLN A 41 10.16 5.27 13.93
N ALA A 42 9.36 4.30 14.39
CA ALA A 42 9.07 4.14 15.81
C ALA A 42 10.34 3.86 16.64
N LYS A 43 11.27 3.05 16.13
CA LYS A 43 12.58 2.81 16.75
C LYS A 43 13.45 4.06 16.76
N ILE A 44 13.41 4.87 15.70
CA ILE A 44 14.15 6.14 15.63
C ILE A 44 13.63 7.10 16.70
N PHE A 45 12.31 7.29 16.78
CA PHE A 45 11.73 8.17 17.80
C PHE A 45 11.99 7.68 19.22
N HIS A 46 11.92 6.37 19.45
CA HIS A 46 12.27 5.78 20.75
C HIS A 46 13.67 6.18 21.21
N ARG A 47 14.65 6.02 20.31
CA ARG A 47 16.05 6.38 20.57
C ARG A 47 16.20 7.90 20.77
N SER A 48 15.57 8.71 19.93
CA SER A 48 15.66 10.18 20.02
C SER A 48 15.04 10.76 21.29
N MET A 49 14.04 10.07 21.85
CA MET A 49 13.35 10.47 23.08
C MET A 49 14.02 9.91 24.34
N ASN A 50 15.15 9.21 24.20
CA ASN A 50 15.87 8.55 25.30
C ASN A 50 14.96 7.65 26.16
N LEU A 51 14.00 6.97 25.52
CA LEU A 51 13.15 6.00 26.21
C LEU A 51 14.02 4.79 26.57
N THR A 52 14.00 4.42 27.86
CA THR A 52 14.85 3.35 28.42
C THR A 52 14.11 2.01 28.53
N ALA A 53 12.79 2.02 28.29
CA ALA A 53 11.98 0.81 28.34
C ALA A 53 12.26 -0.05 27.10
N ASP A 54 12.63 -1.30 27.31
CA ASP A 54 12.88 -2.23 26.21
C ASP A 54 11.55 -2.51 25.47
N TYR A 55 11.38 -1.86 24.31
CA TYR A 55 10.14 -1.87 23.56
C TYR A 55 10.37 -2.42 22.15
N SER A 56 9.77 -3.57 21.86
CA SER A 56 9.88 -4.18 20.55
C SER A 56 8.77 -3.66 19.61
N TYR A 57 9.18 -2.88 18.62
CA TYR A 57 8.32 -2.39 17.53
C TYR A 57 8.09 -3.49 16.50
N THR A 58 7.35 -4.52 16.92
CA THR A 58 7.01 -5.72 16.13
C THR A 58 5.73 -5.52 15.31
N THR A 59 5.38 -6.52 14.49
CA THR A 59 4.10 -6.60 13.77
C THR A 59 2.90 -6.52 14.72
N GLY A 60 3.02 -7.07 15.92
CA GLY A 60 2.02 -6.99 16.98
C GLY A 60 1.82 -5.57 17.49
N TRP A 61 2.90 -4.80 17.67
CA TRP A 61 2.80 -3.38 17.98
C TRP A 61 2.13 -2.60 16.85
N LEU A 62 2.58 -2.81 15.60
CA LEU A 62 2.02 -2.13 14.43
C LEU A 62 0.51 -2.36 14.30
N THR A 63 0.06 -3.59 14.53
CA THR A 63 -1.37 -3.95 14.52
C THR A 63 -2.15 -3.17 15.57
N LYS A 64 -1.62 -3.08 16.79
CA LYS A 64 -2.25 -2.32 17.88
C LYS A 64 -2.24 -0.81 17.62
N PHE A 65 -1.15 -0.27 17.09
CA PHE A 65 -1.01 1.14 16.72
C PHE A 65 -2.03 1.52 15.63
N LYS A 66 -2.11 0.73 14.55
CA LYS A 66 -3.11 0.91 13.50
C LYS A 66 -4.54 0.87 14.04
N LYS A 67 -4.84 -0.11 14.91
CA LYS A 67 -6.17 -0.24 15.53
C LYS A 67 -6.52 0.95 16.42
N ARG A 68 -5.57 1.46 17.20
CA ARG A 68 -5.77 2.61 18.10
C ARG A 68 -6.08 3.90 17.33
N HIS A 69 -5.38 4.13 16.21
CA HIS A 69 -5.48 5.37 15.44
C HIS A 69 -6.35 5.25 14.18
N GLY A 70 -7.06 4.12 14.00
CA GLY A 70 -7.92 3.89 12.84
C GLY A 70 -7.18 3.83 11.49
N ILE A 71 -5.88 3.53 11.48
CA ILE A 71 -5.08 3.50 10.25
C ILE A 71 -5.42 2.23 9.46
N ARG A 72 -5.93 2.42 8.25
CA ARG A 72 -6.25 1.34 7.30
C ARG A 72 -5.22 1.31 6.19
N GLN A 73 -4.89 0.10 5.74
CA GLN A 73 -4.10 -0.09 4.52
C GLN A 73 -5.06 -0.02 3.34
N LEU A 74 -4.94 1.04 2.55
CA LEU A 74 -5.62 1.15 1.26
C LEU A 74 -4.62 0.79 0.18
N LYS A 75 -5.06 -0.01 -0.81
CA LYS A 75 -4.29 -0.22 -2.03
C LYS A 75 -4.26 1.14 -2.75
N ILE A 76 -3.06 1.66 -3.02
CA ILE A 76 -2.92 2.83 -3.88
C ILE A 76 -3.28 2.33 -5.29
N CYS A 77 -4.47 2.68 -5.77
CA CYS A 77 -4.82 2.53 -7.18
C CYS A 77 -4.19 3.73 -7.88
N GLY A 78 -3.17 3.50 -8.71
CA GLY A 78 -2.40 4.57 -9.36
C GLY A 78 -3.27 5.52 -10.18
N ASP A 79 -4.40 5.02 -10.69
CA ASP A 79 -5.18 5.69 -11.73
C ASP A 79 -6.02 6.85 -11.18
N LYS A 80 -6.49 6.76 -9.93
CA LYS A 80 -7.37 7.79 -9.36
C LYS A 80 -6.65 9.08 -8.97
N ALA A 81 -5.37 9.01 -8.63
CA ALA A 81 -4.62 10.20 -8.19
C ALA A 81 -4.01 10.98 -9.37
N SER A 82 -3.93 10.36 -10.56
CA SER A 82 -3.30 10.92 -11.76
C SER A 82 -4.30 11.26 -12.87
N ALA A 83 -5.61 11.03 -12.66
CA ALA A 83 -6.62 11.27 -13.68
C ALA A 83 -6.69 12.77 -14.01
N ASN A 84 -6.27 13.13 -15.23
CA ASN A 84 -6.44 14.47 -15.75
C ASN A 84 -7.82 14.57 -16.43
N ALA A 85 -8.75 15.27 -15.76
CA ALA A 85 -10.12 15.43 -16.26
C ALA A 85 -10.18 16.20 -17.58
N GLU A 86 -9.32 17.20 -17.76
CA GLU A 86 -9.25 18.01 -18.99
C GLU A 86 -8.79 17.16 -20.18
N ALA A 87 -7.71 16.40 -20.01
CA ALA A 87 -7.24 15.47 -21.04
C ALA A 87 -8.27 14.36 -21.37
N ALA A 88 -9.08 13.97 -20.40
CA ALA A 88 -10.17 13.00 -20.63
C ALA A 88 -11.31 13.62 -21.47
N GLU A 89 -11.68 14.88 -21.21
CA GLU A 89 -12.67 15.59 -22.03
C GLU A 89 -12.18 15.81 -23.46
N ASP A 90 -10.91 16.19 -23.64
CA ASP A 90 -10.29 16.33 -24.95
C ASP A 90 -10.30 15.00 -25.73
N PHE A 91 -9.93 13.89 -25.06
CA PHE A 91 -9.94 12.57 -25.66
C PHE A 91 -11.35 12.13 -26.09
N VAL A 92 -12.39 12.45 -25.31
CA VAL A 92 -13.78 12.12 -25.69
C VAL A 92 -14.16 12.84 -27.00
N ASN A 93 -13.82 14.12 -27.13
CA ASN A 93 -14.12 14.88 -28.34
C ASN A 93 -13.35 14.35 -29.56
N GLU A 94 -12.06 14.05 -29.39
CA GLU A 94 -11.22 13.45 -30.44
C GLU A 94 -11.76 12.08 -30.87
N PHE A 95 -12.11 11.23 -29.91
CA PHE A 95 -12.63 9.89 -30.17
C PHE A 95 -13.95 9.92 -30.93
N VAL A 96 -14.88 10.80 -30.55
CA VAL A 96 -16.15 10.98 -31.29
C VAL A 96 -15.89 11.42 -32.72
N SER A 97 -15.01 12.41 -32.92
CA SER A 97 -14.64 12.88 -34.27
C SER A 97 -14.03 11.76 -35.12
N LEU A 98 -13.21 10.90 -34.53
CA LEU A 98 -12.61 9.76 -35.22
C LEU A 98 -13.66 8.73 -35.64
N VAL A 99 -14.57 8.36 -34.73
CA VAL A 99 -15.66 7.41 -35.02
C VAL A 99 -16.55 7.89 -36.16
N GLU A 100 -16.89 9.18 -36.17
CA GLU A 100 -17.71 9.79 -37.24
C GLU A 100 -16.97 9.86 -38.58
N THR A 101 -15.69 10.25 -38.57
CA THR A 101 -14.87 10.39 -39.78
C THR A 101 -14.62 9.05 -40.45
N GLU A 102 -14.26 8.04 -39.66
CA GLU A 102 -13.95 6.69 -40.13
C GLU A 102 -15.19 5.80 -40.29
N LYS A 103 -16.38 6.32 -39.91
CA LYS A 103 -17.67 5.61 -39.95
C LYS A 103 -17.62 4.25 -39.26
N LEU A 104 -16.96 4.21 -38.10
CA LEU A 104 -16.78 2.97 -37.33
C LEU A 104 -18.12 2.54 -36.73
N SER A 105 -18.47 1.26 -36.90
CA SER A 105 -19.60 0.68 -36.19
C SER A 105 -19.19 0.29 -34.76
N PRO A 106 -20.14 0.16 -33.82
CA PRO A 106 -19.84 -0.27 -32.45
C PRO A 106 -19.09 -1.61 -32.38
N GLU A 107 -19.33 -2.50 -33.33
CA GLU A 107 -18.66 -3.81 -33.42
C GLU A 107 -17.17 -3.69 -33.78
N GLN A 108 -16.72 -2.54 -34.31
CA GLN A 108 -15.33 -2.27 -34.67
C GLN A 108 -14.56 -1.51 -33.58
N ILE A 109 -15.24 -1.14 -32.50
CA ILE A 109 -14.66 -0.38 -31.39
C ILE A 109 -14.28 -1.35 -30.28
N TYR A 110 -12.99 -1.44 -29.97
CA TYR A 110 -12.47 -2.29 -28.91
C TYR A 110 -11.73 -1.42 -27.89
N ASN A 111 -11.96 -1.68 -26.60
CA ASN A 111 -11.19 -1.09 -25.52
C ASN A 111 -10.09 -2.06 -25.08
N ASP A 112 -8.85 -1.59 -25.02
CA ASP A 112 -7.72 -2.32 -24.45
C ASP A 112 -7.10 -1.45 -23.33
N ASP A 113 -7.41 -1.83 -22.09
CA ASP A 113 -7.10 -1.09 -20.85
C ASP A 113 -5.71 -1.48 -20.31
N GLU A 114 -5.37 -2.77 -20.37
CA GLU A 114 -4.15 -3.31 -19.77
C GLU A 114 -3.39 -4.21 -20.75
N THR A 115 -2.27 -3.71 -21.27
CA THR A 115 -1.27 -4.55 -21.94
C THR A 115 -0.18 -4.94 -20.94
N GLY A 116 -0.32 -6.13 -20.34
CA GLY A 116 0.69 -6.69 -19.44
C GLY A 116 1.90 -7.21 -20.20
N LEU A 117 3.06 -6.55 -20.08
CA LEU A 117 4.33 -7.08 -20.61
C LEU A 117 4.88 -8.18 -19.70
N PHE A 118 4.62 -9.44 -20.04
CA PHE A 118 5.20 -10.61 -19.37
C PHE A 118 6.60 -10.94 -19.91
N TRP A 119 7.59 -10.08 -19.65
CA TRP A 119 8.97 -10.37 -20.01
C TRP A 119 9.63 -11.29 -18.96
N ARG A 120 10.11 -12.47 -19.37
CA ARG A 120 10.76 -13.50 -18.53
C ARG A 120 9.87 -14.05 -17.39
N TYR A 121 8.61 -14.37 -17.67
CA TYR A 121 7.80 -15.13 -16.73
C TYR A 121 8.36 -16.55 -16.56
N VAL A 122 9.21 -16.76 -15.55
CA VAL A 122 9.69 -18.09 -15.18
C VAL A 122 8.57 -18.77 -14.39
N PRO A 123 8.14 -19.99 -14.75
CA PRO A 123 7.13 -20.71 -13.97
C PRO A 123 7.53 -20.79 -12.49
N CYS A 124 6.66 -20.34 -11.59
CA CYS A 124 6.90 -20.39 -10.14
C CYS A 124 6.77 -21.80 -9.55
N SER A 125 6.58 -22.82 -10.39
CA SER A 125 6.40 -24.21 -10.00
C SER A 125 7.19 -25.12 -10.93
N THR A 126 8.04 -25.96 -10.34
CA THR A 126 8.69 -27.08 -11.03
C THR A 126 8.09 -28.39 -10.53
N LEU A 127 7.99 -29.39 -11.40
CA LEU A 127 7.64 -30.76 -10.98
C LEU A 127 8.86 -31.38 -10.29
N ALA A 128 8.65 -31.98 -9.12
CA ALA A 128 9.68 -32.67 -8.34
C ALA A 128 9.44 -34.19 -8.38
N THR A 129 10.51 -34.97 -8.36
CA THR A 129 10.43 -36.42 -8.27
C THR A 129 10.18 -36.85 -6.81
N ALA A 130 9.61 -38.05 -6.59
CA ALA A 130 9.16 -38.49 -5.26
C ALA A 130 10.29 -38.54 -4.19
N ASP A 131 11.55 -38.60 -4.63
CA ASP A 131 12.72 -38.70 -3.77
C ASP A 131 13.35 -37.32 -3.45
N GLU A 132 12.85 -36.23 -4.03
CA GLU A 132 13.31 -34.86 -3.75
C GLU A 132 12.44 -34.20 -2.68
N LYS A 133 13.04 -33.87 -1.52
CA LYS A 133 12.33 -33.21 -0.42
C LYS A 133 12.08 -31.71 -0.64
N ASP A 134 12.90 -31.04 -1.45
CA ASP A 134 12.81 -29.61 -1.72
C ASP A 134 13.13 -29.31 -3.19
N ALA A 135 12.30 -28.49 -3.83
CA ALA A 135 12.54 -28.00 -5.18
C ALA A 135 13.46 -26.77 -5.15
N THR A 136 14.73 -26.93 -5.53
CA THR A 136 15.66 -25.79 -5.67
C THR A 136 15.46 -25.06 -6.98
N GLY A 137 15.04 -23.80 -6.90
CA GLY A 137 14.95 -22.88 -8.05
C GLY A 137 15.19 -21.43 -7.62
N VAL A 138 15.83 -20.64 -8.49
CA VAL A 138 16.03 -19.21 -8.25
C VAL A 138 14.75 -18.48 -8.68
N LYS A 139 14.09 -17.81 -7.74
CA LYS A 139 12.99 -16.89 -8.05
C LYS A 139 13.54 -15.72 -8.86
N GLY A 140 13.17 -15.63 -10.14
CA GLY A 140 13.27 -14.39 -10.90
C GLY A 140 12.17 -13.43 -10.42
N PHE A 141 12.52 -12.17 -10.21
CA PHE A 141 11.57 -11.07 -10.07
C PHE A 141 11.22 -10.52 -11.45
#